data_AF-A0AAF0JCW9-F1
#
_entry.id   AF-A0AAF0JCW9-F1
#
_cell.length_a   1.000
_cell.length_b   1.000
_cell.length_c   1.000
_cell.angle_alpha   90.00
_cell.angle_beta   90.00
_cell.angle_gamma   90.00
#
_symmetry.space_group_name_H-M   'P 1'
#
loop_
_entity.id
_entity.type
_entity.pdbx_description
1 polymer ?
#
loop_
_entity_poly.entity_id
_entity_poly.type
_entity_poly.pdbx_seq_one_letter_code
_entity_poly.pdbx_strand_id
1 'polypeptide(L)'
;MTEHEATDPVSQNTEAENDPQFEPVIKLEQQVEVKTNEEDEDVLFKIRAKLFRFDKESKEWKERGTGDVRLLKHTATKKVRLVMRRDKTLKVCANHYLAPEIKLQPNVGSDRSWVYNVSADVSDGEPVAETLAIRFANSENANLFKKEFEAAQKSNESSASGKDESESESKEKDSEAKTESTSNDSSKETSSKISDAADKKD
;
A
#
# COMPACT_ATOMS: atom_id res chain seq x y z
N MET A 1 -58.51 -23.03 51.55
CA MET A 1 -58.57 -24.18 50.61
C MET A 1 -59.12 -23.68 49.29
N THR A 2 -58.30 -23.51 48.26
CA THR A 2 -56.87 -23.90 48.18
C THR A 2 -56.14 -22.95 47.24
N GLU A 3 -54.93 -22.50 47.61
CA GLU A 3 -54.06 -21.75 46.68
C GLU A 3 -53.50 -22.67 45.59
N HIS A 4 -53.32 -22.12 44.38
CA HIS A 4 -52.50 -22.70 43.31
C HIS A 4 -51.55 -21.63 42.78
N GLU A 5 -50.41 -21.52 43.44
CA GLU A 5 -49.24 -20.79 42.95
C GLU A 5 -48.55 -21.66 41.89
N ALA A 6 -48.53 -21.20 40.63
CA ALA A 6 -47.89 -21.92 39.53
C ALA A 6 -46.39 -21.59 39.47
N THR A 7 -45.60 -22.26 40.30
CA THR A 7 -44.13 -22.17 40.25
C THR A 7 -43.59 -23.03 39.11
N ASP A 8 -43.47 -22.46 37.90
CA ASP A 8 -42.75 -23.11 36.80
C ASP A 8 -41.27 -23.34 37.19
N PRO A 9 -40.77 -24.59 37.23
CA PRO A 9 -39.36 -24.84 37.45
C PRO A 9 -38.59 -24.48 36.17
N VAL A 10 -37.95 -23.31 36.16
CA VAL A 10 -36.96 -22.97 35.14
C VAL A 10 -35.78 -23.93 35.28
N SER A 11 -35.83 -25.02 34.50
CA SER A 11 -34.74 -25.98 34.37
C SER A 11 -33.50 -25.27 33.83
N GLN A 12 -32.60 -24.88 34.74
CA GLN A 12 -31.27 -24.41 34.41
C GLN A 12 -30.44 -25.58 33.85
N ASN A 13 -30.65 -25.90 32.56
CA ASN A 13 -29.76 -26.76 31.81
C ASN A 13 -28.47 -26.00 31.49
N THR A 14 -27.68 -25.71 32.53
CA THR A 14 -26.30 -25.26 32.39
C THR A 14 -25.48 -26.45 31.93
N GLU A 15 -25.43 -26.65 30.60
CA GLU A 15 -24.46 -27.54 29.97
C GLU A 15 -23.07 -27.04 30.34
N ALA A 16 -22.39 -27.77 31.23
CA ALA A 16 -21.07 -27.40 31.71
C ALA A 16 -20.07 -27.53 30.56
N GLU A 17 -19.64 -26.40 29.99
CA GLU A 17 -18.64 -26.38 28.93
C GLU A 17 -17.37 -27.13 29.39
N ASN A 18 -16.88 -28.02 28.54
CA ASN A 18 -15.72 -28.84 28.87
C ASN A 18 -14.44 -28.02 28.65
N ASP A 19 -13.93 -27.41 29.72
CA ASP A 19 -12.65 -26.69 29.75
C ASP A 19 -11.56 -27.57 30.41
N PRO A 20 -10.66 -28.22 29.63
CA PRO A 20 -9.67 -29.13 30.19
C PRO A 20 -8.47 -28.34 30.74
N GLN A 21 -8.33 -28.29 32.06
CA GLN A 21 -7.17 -27.67 32.71
C GLN A 21 -5.90 -28.49 32.48
N PHE A 22 -4.84 -27.84 31.98
CA PHE A 22 -3.50 -28.44 31.82
C PHE A 22 -2.49 -27.81 32.80
N GLU A 23 -1.45 -28.57 33.17
CA GLU A 23 -0.29 -28.04 33.91
C GLU A 23 0.74 -27.41 32.94
N PRO A 24 1.24 -26.18 33.19
CA PRO A 24 2.24 -25.56 32.32
C PRO A 24 3.61 -26.24 32.38
N VAL A 25 4.02 -26.86 31.26
CA VAL A 25 5.34 -27.51 31.10
C VAL A 25 6.51 -26.52 31.27
N ILE A 26 6.30 -25.25 30.90
CA ILE A 26 7.25 -24.14 31.06
C ILE A 26 6.51 -22.96 31.67
N LYS A 27 7.08 -22.34 32.70
CA LYS A 27 6.61 -21.08 33.27
C LYS A 27 7.47 -19.94 32.75
N LEU A 28 6.85 -18.94 32.13
CA LEU A 28 7.53 -17.72 31.70
C LEU A 28 7.55 -16.73 32.88
N GLU A 29 8.54 -16.88 33.75
CA GLU A 29 8.63 -16.17 35.03
C GLU A 29 8.90 -14.66 34.89
N GLN A 30 9.39 -14.22 33.73
CA GLN A 30 9.75 -12.83 33.47
C GLN A 30 9.03 -12.32 32.21
N GLN A 31 8.33 -11.20 32.35
CA GLN A 31 7.79 -10.46 31.20
C GLN A 31 8.95 -9.79 30.45
N VAL A 32 9.26 -10.27 29.25
CA VAL A 32 10.30 -9.69 28.39
C VAL A 32 9.83 -8.35 27.84
N GLU A 33 10.70 -7.32 27.91
CA GLU A 33 10.48 -6.04 27.24
C GLU A 33 10.56 -6.23 25.71
N VAL A 34 9.42 -6.15 25.01
CA VAL A 34 9.35 -6.32 23.55
C VAL A 34 9.52 -4.96 22.86
N LYS A 35 10.67 -4.76 22.22
CA LYS A 35 10.93 -3.59 21.36
C LYS A 35 10.56 -3.89 19.92
N THR A 36 9.97 -2.91 19.24
CA THR A 36 9.57 -3.02 17.83
C THR A 36 10.73 -2.79 16.88
N ASN A 37 11.74 -2.03 17.32
CA ASN A 37 12.84 -1.47 16.52
C ASN A 37 12.30 -0.50 15.44
N GLU A 38 11.35 0.33 15.88
CA GLU A 38 10.67 1.40 15.13
C GLU A 38 10.53 2.67 16.01
N GLU A 39 11.07 2.65 17.23
CA GLU A 39 10.94 3.70 18.25
C GLU A 39 11.66 5.02 17.88
N ASP A 40 12.70 4.94 17.04
CA ASP A 40 13.47 6.07 16.51
C ASP A 40 12.97 6.55 15.13
N GLU A 41 11.71 6.28 14.77
CA GLU A 41 11.15 6.60 13.45
C GLU A 41 9.78 7.30 13.47
N ASP A 42 9.66 8.38 12.69
CA ASP A 42 8.42 9.11 12.46
C ASP A 42 7.54 8.40 11.43
N VAL A 43 6.24 8.21 11.72
CA VAL A 43 5.27 7.62 10.78
C VAL A 43 4.81 8.69 9.78
N LEU A 44 5.45 8.77 8.61
CA LEU A 44 5.05 9.71 7.54
C LEU A 44 3.70 9.34 6.91
N PHE A 45 3.45 8.04 6.76
CA PHE A 45 2.26 7.52 6.10
C PHE A 45 1.84 6.19 6.72
N LYS A 46 0.53 5.96 6.80
CA LYS A 46 -0.07 4.70 7.24
C LYS A 46 -1.35 4.44 6.46
N ILE A 47 -1.49 3.26 5.84
CA ILE A 47 -2.76 2.83 5.23
C ILE A 47 -2.96 1.32 5.25
N ARG A 48 -4.22 0.91 5.11
CA ARG A 48 -4.64 -0.48 5.03
C ARG A 48 -4.35 -1.09 3.66
N ALA A 49 -3.67 -2.24 3.61
CA ALA A 49 -3.30 -2.91 2.36
C ALA A 49 -3.28 -4.45 2.44
N LYS A 50 -3.24 -5.09 1.27
CA LYS A 50 -2.88 -6.51 1.10
C LYS A 50 -1.68 -6.60 0.16
N LEU A 51 -0.65 -7.32 0.59
CA LEU A 51 0.62 -7.49 -0.09
C LEU A 51 0.75 -8.92 -0.64
N PHE A 52 1.25 -9.03 -1.87
CA PHE A 52 1.53 -10.27 -2.57
C PHE A 52 3.01 -10.32 -2.99
N ARG A 53 3.56 -11.54 -3.06
CA ARG A 53 4.86 -11.84 -3.65
C ARG A 53 4.66 -12.60 -4.96
N PHE A 54 5.38 -12.24 -6.01
CA PHE A 54 5.43 -13.06 -7.21
C PHE A 54 6.36 -14.25 -7.00
N ASP A 55 5.83 -15.45 -7.15
CA ASP A 55 6.59 -16.68 -7.08
C ASP A 55 7.21 -17.00 -8.43
N LYS A 56 8.55 -17.00 -8.51
CA LYS A 56 9.27 -17.16 -9.78
C LYS A 56 9.24 -18.60 -10.31
N GLU A 57 8.96 -19.58 -9.45
CA GLU A 57 8.92 -21.00 -9.81
C GLU A 57 7.52 -21.39 -10.32
N SER A 58 6.48 -21.16 -9.52
CA SER A 58 5.09 -21.43 -9.94
C SER A 58 4.45 -20.31 -10.80
N LYS A 59 5.15 -19.19 -10.98
CA LYS A 59 4.76 -18.04 -11.84
C LYS A 59 3.44 -17.38 -11.44
N GLU A 60 3.15 -17.35 -10.14
CA GLU A 60 1.87 -16.89 -9.59
C GLU A 60 2.05 -15.82 -8.49
N TRP A 61 0.96 -15.12 -8.13
CA TRP A 61 0.94 -14.17 -7.02
C TRP A 61 0.47 -14.86 -5.73
N LYS A 62 1.40 -15.08 -4.78
CA LYS A 62 1.09 -15.63 -3.45
C LYS A 62 0.87 -14.49 -2.46
N GLU A 63 -0.14 -14.58 -1.60
CA GLU A 63 -0.35 -13.57 -0.55
C GLU A 63 0.79 -13.60 0.47
N ARG A 64 1.46 -12.45 0.69
CA ARG A 64 2.54 -12.29 1.67
C ARG A 64 2.01 -11.77 3.00
N GLY A 65 0.95 -10.96 2.99
CA GLY A 65 0.26 -10.50 4.20
C GLY A 65 -0.86 -9.49 3.98
N THR A 66 -1.79 -9.41 4.93
CA THR A 66 -2.79 -8.33 5.04
C THR A 66 -2.56 -7.58 6.35
N GLY A 67 -2.62 -6.25 6.32
CA GLY A 67 -2.26 -5.41 7.46
C GLY A 67 -2.16 -3.93 7.10
N ASP A 68 -1.51 -3.17 7.96
CA ASP A 68 -1.23 -1.75 7.72
C ASP A 68 0.20 -1.61 7.17
N VAL A 69 0.33 -0.98 5.99
CA VAL A 69 1.62 -0.55 5.44
C VAL A 69 1.94 0.84 5.97
N ARG A 70 3.19 1.06 6.38
CA ARG A 70 3.68 2.35 6.87
C ARG A 70 4.96 2.75 6.15
N LEU A 71 5.13 4.06 5.98
CA LEU A 71 6.40 4.68 5.62
C LEU A 71 6.97 5.33 6.87
N LEU A 72 8.14 4.86 7.32
CA LEU A 72 8.79 5.23 8.58
C LEU A 72 10.08 5.99 8.26
N LYS A 73 10.24 7.20 8.80
CA LYS A 73 11.42 8.06 8.61
C LYS A 73 12.27 8.07 9.88
N HIS A 74 13.49 7.56 9.80
CA HIS A 74 14.38 7.53 10.96
C HIS A 74 14.79 8.95 11.39
N THR A 75 14.53 9.29 12.66
CA THR A 75 14.74 10.61 13.26
C THR A 75 16.16 11.15 13.05
N ALA A 76 17.19 10.32 13.25
CA ALA A 76 18.59 10.69 13.09
C ALA A 76 19.05 10.65 11.61
N THR A 77 18.92 9.51 10.93
CA THR A 77 19.49 9.33 9.57
C THR A 77 18.65 9.93 8.44
N LYS A 78 17.42 10.38 8.74
CA LYS A 78 16.40 10.90 7.81
C LYS A 78 15.95 9.94 6.70
N LYS A 79 16.49 8.72 6.64
CA LYS A 79 16.10 7.69 5.66
C LYS A 79 14.68 7.18 5.93
N VAL A 80 13.94 6.94 4.85
CA VAL A 80 12.59 6.36 4.87
C VAL A 80 12.60 4.90 4.41
N ARG A 81 11.96 4.04 5.20
CA ARG A 81 11.67 2.64 4.86
C ARG A 81 10.18 2.34 4.85
N LEU A 82 9.79 1.34 4.07
CA LEU A 82 8.46 0.74 4.10
C LEU A 82 8.47 -0.43 5.08
N VAL A 83 7.57 -0.42 6.06
CA VAL A 83 7.34 -1.53 6.99
C VAL A 83 5.86 -1.91 6.98
N MET A 84 5.58 -3.19 6.77
CA MET A 84 4.23 -3.77 6.85
C MET A 84 4.22 -4.97 7.78
N ARG A 85 3.21 -5.05 8.67
CA ARG A 85 3.02 -6.16 9.62
C ARG A 85 1.66 -6.81 9.39
N ARG A 86 1.59 -8.14 9.52
CA ARG A 86 0.36 -8.91 9.38
C ARG A 86 -0.57 -8.71 10.58
N ASP A 87 -1.88 -8.68 10.33
CA ASP A 87 -2.88 -8.70 11.39
C ASP A 87 -2.69 -9.86 12.37
N LYS A 88 -3.07 -9.61 13.64
CA LYS A 88 -3.11 -10.54 14.79
C LYS A 88 -1.74 -11.12 15.21
N THR A 89 -0.97 -11.63 14.26
CA THR A 89 0.36 -12.22 14.44
C THR A 89 1.47 -11.17 14.56
N LEU A 90 1.25 -9.94 14.08
CA LEU A 90 2.19 -8.80 14.07
C LEU A 90 3.55 -9.07 13.37
N LYS A 91 3.69 -10.24 12.72
CA LYS A 91 4.86 -10.63 11.93
C LYS A 91 5.03 -9.70 10.73
N VAL A 92 6.25 -9.19 10.56
CA VAL A 92 6.65 -8.36 9.41
C VAL A 92 6.44 -9.14 8.11
N CYS A 93 5.94 -8.46 7.07
CA CYS A 93 5.72 -9.02 5.73
C CYS A 93 6.28 -8.17 4.58
N ALA A 94 6.77 -6.97 4.89
CA ALA A 94 7.71 -6.19 4.09
C ALA A 94 8.54 -5.31 5.03
N ASN A 95 9.83 -5.17 4.75
CA ASN A 95 10.78 -4.28 5.44
C ASN A 95 11.92 -3.95 4.47
N HIS A 96 11.87 -2.79 3.83
CA HIS A 96 12.87 -2.33 2.87
C HIS A 96 12.94 -0.80 2.80
N TYR A 97 14.13 -0.25 2.52
CA TYR A 97 14.29 1.17 2.22
C TYR A 97 13.59 1.54 0.91
N LEU A 98 13.07 2.76 0.84
CA LEU A 98 12.54 3.32 -0.41
C LEU A 98 13.68 3.81 -1.30
N ALA A 99 14.34 2.87 -1.97
CA ALA A 99 15.45 3.17 -2.88
C ALA A 99 14.95 3.89 -4.16
N PRO A 100 15.74 4.82 -4.75
CA PRO A 100 15.33 5.60 -5.94
C PRO A 100 14.96 4.75 -7.16
N GLU A 101 15.53 3.55 -7.26
CA GLU A 101 15.38 2.65 -8.41
C GLU A 101 14.03 1.91 -8.41
N ILE A 102 13.32 1.89 -7.27
CA ILE A 102 12.03 1.21 -7.12
C ILE A 102 10.95 2.01 -7.86
N LYS A 103 10.22 1.38 -8.79
CA LYS A 103 9.19 2.06 -9.59
C LYS A 103 7.85 1.36 -9.47
N LEU A 104 6.84 2.08 -8.95
CA LEU A 104 5.46 1.61 -8.86
C LEU A 104 4.80 1.55 -10.25
N GLN A 105 4.71 0.34 -10.81
CA GLN A 105 4.03 0.05 -12.08
C GLN A 105 2.56 -0.32 -11.85
N PRO A 106 1.61 0.11 -12.70
CA PRO A 106 0.21 -0.28 -12.57
C PRO A 106 0.04 -1.79 -12.82
N ASN A 107 -0.82 -2.46 -12.06
CA ASN A 107 -1.12 -3.88 -12.30
C ASN A 107 -2.21 -4.04 -13.37
N VAL A 108 -2.03 -4.98 -14.30
CA VAL A 108 -3.00 -5.26 -15.37
C VAL A 108 -4.32 -5.74 -14.74
N GLY A 109 -5.42 -5.08 -15.07
CA GLY A 109 -6.74 -5.38 -14.51
C GLY A 109 -7.00 -4.87 -13.09
N SER A 110 -6.18 -3.97 -12.55
CA SER A 110 -6.46 -3.32 -11.25
C SER A 110 -6.05 -1.85 -11.20
N ASP A 111 -7.05 -0.98 -11.02
CA ASP A 111 -6.94 0.45 -10.72
C ASP A 111 -6.33 0.76 -9.33
N ARG A 112 -6.41 -0.22 -8.41
CA ARG A 112 -6.05 -0.10 -7.00
C ARG A 112 -4.84 -0.95 -6.55
N SER A 113 -3.95 -1.32 -7.47
CA SER A 113 -2.75 -2.12 -7.18
C SER A 113 -1.51 -1.62 -7.91
N TRP A 114 -0.38 -1.59 -7.19
CA TRP A 114 0.96 -1.32 -7.78
C TRP A 114 1.84 -2.56 -7.69
N VAL A 115 2.66 -2.77 -8.72
CA VAL A 115 3.70 -3.80 -8.82
C VAL A 115 5.06 -3.12 -8.79
N TYR A 116 6.02 -3.68 -8.04
CA TYR A 116 7.38 -3.15 -7.96
C TYR A 116 8.41 -4.23 -7.59
N ASN A 117 9.68 -3.96 -7.86
CA ASN A 117 10.79 -4.82 -7.48
C ASN A 117 11.58 -4.18 -6.34
N VAL A 118 12.03 -5.01 -5.40
CA VAL A 118 12.88 -4.63 -4.26
C VAL A 118 14.16 -5.46 -4.35
N SER A 119 15.33 -4.82 -4.22
CA SER A 119 16.63 -5.51 -4.26
C SER A 119 16.98 -6.23 -2.95
N ALA A 120 16.51 -5.70 -1.82
CA ALA A 120 16.77 -6.21 -0.47
C ALA A 120 15.57 -5.91 0.46
N ASP A 121 14.60 -6.82 0.49
CA ASP A 121 13.61 -6.90 1.57
C ASP A 121 14.14 -7.84 2.67
N VAL A 122 14.03 -7.43 3.93
CA VAL A 122 14.52 -8.19 5.11
C VAL A 122 13.39 -8.66 6.03
N SER A 123 12.16 -8.80 5.52
CA SER A 123 11.00 -9.19 6.36
C SER A 123 11.06 -10.60 6.94
N ASP A 124 11.82 -11.51 6.31
CA ASP A 124 12.09 -12.86 6.80
C ASP A 124 13.49 -13.00 7.46
N GLY A 125 14.21 -11.88 7.68
CA GLY A 125 15.51 -11.81 8.36
C GLY A 125 16.68 -11.45 7.45
N GLU A 126 16.90 -12.24 6.39
CA GLU A 126 17.98 -12.01 5.42
C GLU A 126 17.55 -11.10 4.25
N PRO A 127 18.46 -10.38 3.57
CA PRO A 127 18.14 -9.54 2.41
C PRO A 127 17.80 -10.37 1.16
N VAL A 128 16.55 -10.27 0.68
CA VAL A 128 16.07 -11.00 -0.50
C VAL A 128 15.55 -10.06 -1.59
N ALA A 129 15.87 -10.38 -2.85
CA ALA A 129 15.40 -9.65 -4.03
C ALA A 129 13.99 -10.10 -4.46
N GLU A 130 12.99 -9.30 -4.10
CA GLU A 130 11.56 -9.62 -4.20
C GLU A 130 10.83 -8.84 -5.30
N THR A 131 9.85 -9.49 -5.92
CA THR A 131 8.88 -8.84 -6.82
C THR A 131 7.54 -8.81 -6.09
N LEU A 132 7.09 -7.61 -5.73
CA LEU A 132 5.95 -7.38 -4.85
C LEU A 132 4.79 -6.73 -5.61
N ALA A 133 3.57 -7.04 -5.18
CA ALA A 133 2.37 -6.29 -5.56
C ALA A 133 1.59 -5.90 -4.31
N ILE A 134 1.22 -4.62 -4.20
CA ILE A 134 0.44 -4.09 -3.08
C ILE A 134 -0.90 -3.56 -3.57
N ARG A 135 -1.99 -4.00 -2.93
CA ARG A 135 -3.37 -3.68 -3.28
C ARG A 135 -4.09 -2.99 -2.13
N PHE A 136 -4.84 -1.93 -2.47
CA PHE A 136 -5.58 -1.10 -1.53
C PHE A 136 -7.09 -1.33 -1.66
N ALA A 137 -7.89 -0.66 -0.81
CA ALA A 137 -9.34 -0.79 -0.83
C ALA A 137 -9.95 -0.25 -2.14
N ASN A 138 -9.49 0.92 -2.60
CA ASN A 138 -9.94 1.64 -3.80
C ASN A 138 -8.74 2.31 -4.49
N SER A 139 -8.96 2.89 -5.67
CA SER A 139 -7.94 3.59 -6.47
C SER A 139 -7.43 4.88 -5.81
N GLU A 140 -8.29 5.60 -5.09
CA GLU A 140 -7.91 6.79 -4.30
C GLU A 140 -6.78 6.48 -3.31
N ASN A 141 -6.94 5.43 -2.49
CA ASN A 141 -5.94 4.97 -1.54
C ASN A 141 -4.66 4.47 -2.21
N ALA A 142 -4.76 3.88 -3.41
CA ALA A 142 -3.60 3.46 -4.19
C ALA A 142 -2.83 4.68 -4.75
N ASN A 143 -3.52 5.69 -5.24
CA ASN A 143 -2.91 6.93 -5.73
C ASN A 143 -2.29 7.76 -4.59
N LEU A 144 -2.94 7.79 -3.42
CA LEU A 144 -2.38 8.41 -2.21
C LEU A 144 -1.10 7.70 -1.76
N PHE A 145 -1.10 6.36 -1.67
CA PHE A 145 0.12 5.60 -1.38
C PHE A 145 1.24 5.92 -2.38
N LYS A 146 0.93 5.98 -3.68
CA LYS A 146 1.92 6.31 -4.71
C LYS A 146 2.51 7.71 -4.52
N LYS A 147 1.68 8.72 -4.24
CA LYS A 147 2.12 10.09 -3.94
C LYS A 147 3.11 10.12 -2.78
N GLU A 148 2.77 9.51 -1.65
CA GLU A 148 3.65 9.55 -0.46
C GLU A 148 4.90 8.68 -0.63
N PHE A 149 4.82 7.57 -1.38
CA PHE A 149 5.96 6.73 -1.73
C PHE A 149 6.98 7.50 -2.60
N GLU A 150 6.52 8.15 -3.67
CA GLU A 150 7.38 8.96 -4.56
C GLU A 150 7.92 10.22 -3.88
N ALA A 151 7.18 10.82 -2.94
CA ALA A 151 7.68 11.91 -2.10
C ALA A 151 8.78 11.43 -1.14
N ALA A 152 8.59 10.27 -0.50
CA ALA A 152 9.57 9.70 0.40
C ALA A 152 10.85 9.23 -0.32
N GLN A 153 10.76 8.71 -1.56
CA GLN A 153 11.94 8.42 -2.39
C GLN A 153 12.79 9.66 -2.64
N LYS A 154 12.18 10.80 -3.02
CA LYS A 154 12.89 12.08 -3.19
C LYS A 154 13.55 12.56 -1.89
N SER A 155 12.94 12.26 -0.73
CA SER A 155 13.56 12.55 0.58
C SER A 155 14.77 11.66 0.89
N ASN A 156 14.83 10.44 0.34
CA ASN A 156 16.01 9.57 0.41
C ASN A 156 17.13 10.03 -0.53
N GLU A 157 16.80 10.48 -1.75
CA GLU A 157 17.77 11.02 -2.72
C GLU A 157 18.49 12.27 -2.20
N SER A 158 17.74 13.22 -1.63
CA SER A 158 18.27 14.44 -0.99
C SER A 158 19.12 14.11 0.24
N SER A 159 18.63 13.24 1.13
CA SER A 159 19.40 12.76 2.30
C SER A 159 20.68 12.02 1.91
N ALA A 160 20.72 11.32 0.77
CA ALA A 160 21.91 10.63 0.27
C ALA A 160 22.90 11.56 -0.45
N SER A 161 22.47 12.74 -0.89
CA SER A 161 23.29 13.71 -1.63
C SER A 161 23.69 14.95 -0.82
N GLY A 162 23.33 15.01 0.47
CA GLY A 162 23.77 16.04 1.40
C GLY A 162 23.13 17.41 1.18
N LYS A 163 21.96 17.47 0.52
CA LYS A 163 21.18 18.70 0.32
C LYS A 163 19.90 18.63 1.13
N ASP A 164 19.86 19.38 2.23
CA ASP A 164 18.69 19.61 3.06
C ASP A 164 18.24 21.06 2.87
N GLU A 165 17.11 21.28 2.17
CA GLU A 165 16.47 22.59 2.02
C GLU A 165 14.96 22.45 2.21
N SER A 166 14.37 23.47 2.84
CA SER A 166 12.99 23.51 3.31
C SER A 166 11.98 23.93 2.24
N GLU A 167 10.72 23.56 2.49
CA GLU A 167 9.47 24.29 2.18
C GLU A 167 9.47 25.35 1.07
N SER A 168 8.54 25.18 0.11
CA SER A 168 7.74 26.32 -0.33
C SER A 168 6.29 25.89 -0.56
N GLU A 169 5.36 26.79 -0.21
CA GLU A 169 3.92 26.51 -0.19
C GLU A 169 3.24 26.61 -1.56
N SER A 170 1.96 26.22 -1.54
CA SER A 170 0.96 26.39 -2.58
C SER A 170 1.01 27.69 -3.39
N LYS A 171 0.55 27.59 -4.65
CA LYS A 171 -0.25 28.64 -5.26
C LYS A 171 -1.33 28.07 -6.17
N GLU A 172 -2.58 28.25 -5.76
CA GLU A 172 -3.77 28.00 -6.57
C GLU A 172 -3.89 29.06 -7.69
N LYS A 173 -4.59 28.72 -8.77
CA LYS A 173 -5.33 29.67 -9.59
C LYS A 173 -6.55 29.01 -10.22
N ASP A 174 -7.68 29.68 -10.07
CA ASP A 174 -9.00 29.32 -10.61
C ASP A 174 -9.51 30.40 -11.60
N SER A 175 -10.72 30.22 -12.15
CA SER A 175 -11.54 31.17 -12.93
C SER A 175 -11.20 31.41 -14.41
N GLU A 176 -11.66 30.46 -15.23
CA GLU A 176 -12.65 30.63 -16.33
C GLU A 176 -12.76 31.88 -17.25
N ALA A 177 -12.74 31.58 -18.56
CA ALA A 177 -13.83 31.79 -19.56
C ALA A 177 -14.01 33.08 -20.42
N LYS A 178 -14.14 32.82 -21.75
CA LYS A 178 -14.98 33.49 -22.79
C LYS A 178 -14.61 34.94 -23.23
N THR A 179 -14.89 35.41 -24.47
CA THR A 179 -15.53 34.83 -25.68
C THR A 179 -14.95 35.40 -27.00
N GLU A 180 -15.45 34.91 -28.13
CA GLU A 180 -15.29 35.27 -29.57
C GLU A 180 -15.33 36.80 -29.89
N SER A 181 -14.96 37.34 -31.07
CA SER A 181 -15.24 36.87 -32.45
C SER A 181 -14.49 37.64 -33.57
N THR A 182 -14.22 36.99 -34.73
CA THR A 182 -14.05 37.54 -36.12
C THR A 182 -13.01 38.66 -36.39
N SER A 183 -12.25 38.74 -37.49
CA SER A 183 -12.02 37.93 -38.72
C SER A 183 -10.68 38.45 -39.38
N ASN A 184 -10.24 38.25 -40.64
CA ASN A 184 -10.82 37.75 -41.89
C ASN A 184 -9.75 37.24 -42.91
N ASP A 185 -10.23 36.88 -44.11
CA ASP A 185 -9.58 36.41 -45.35
C ASP A 185 -8.33 37.15 -45.92
N SER A 186 -7.38 36.36 -46.46
CA SER A 186 -6.83 36.52 -47.84
C SER A 186 -6.07 35.27 -48.30
N SER A 187 -6.17 34.92 -49.59
CA SER A 187 -5.82 33.60 -50.14
C SER A 187 -4.51 33.53 -50.93
N LYS A 188 -3.95 32.31 -51.08
CA LYS A 188 -3.37 31.87 -52.37
C LYS A 188 -3.28 30.34 -52.52
N GLU A 189 -3.53 29.85 -53.73
CA GLU A 189 -3.49 28.43 -54.10
C GLU A 189 -2.09 27.91 -54.45
N THR A 190 -1.92 26.58 -54.45
CA THR A 190 -1.35 25.85 -55.61
C THR A 190 -1.68 24.35 -55.52
N SER A 191 -1.79 23.64 -56.65
CA SER A 191 -2.37 22.30 -56.70
C SER A 191 -1.69 21.31 -57.66
N SER A 192 -1.50 20.06 -57.22
CA SER A 192 -1.80 18.83 -57.98
C SER A 192 -1.62 17.59 -57.07
N LYS A 193 -2.50 16.57 -56.98
CA LYS A 193 -3.24 15.68 -57.93
C LYS A 193 -2.42 14.46 -58.41
N ILE A 194 -2.89 13.25 -58.05
CA ILE A 194 -2.62 11.86 -58.53
C ILE A 194 -2.85 10.92 -57.31
N SER A 195 -3.56 9.79 -57.35
CA SER A 195 -4.52 9.23 -58.33
C SER A 195 -5.39 8.16 -57.63
N ASP A 196 -6.58 7.86 -58.16
CA ASP A 196 -7.54 6.92 -57.58
C ASP A 196 -7.82 5.70 -58.50
N ALA A 197 -8.18 4.55 -57.90
CA ALA A 197 -8.64 3.24 -58.45
C ALA A 197 -7.98 2.08 -57.65
N ALA A 198 -8.65 1.21 -56.89
CA ALA A 198 -9.90 0.42 -57.06
C ALA A 198 -9.74 -0.83 -57.95
N ASP A 199 -9.88 -2.03 -57.36
CA ASP A 199 -10.96 -2.98 -57.70
C ASP A 199 -11.17 -4.07 -56.61
N LYS A 200 -12.41 -4.16 -56.13
CA LYS A 200 -13.26 -5.38 -55.97
C LYS A 200 -12.64 -6.77 -55.73
N LYS A 201 -13.21 -7.49 -54.75
CA LYS A 201 -13.51 -8.94 -54.89
C LYS A 201 -14.61 -9.42 -53.94
N ASP A 202 -15.12 -10.60 -54.27
CA ASP A 202 -16.25 -11.33 -53.67
C ASP A 202 -15.96 -11.90 -52.28
#